data_AF-A0A4P9C8T1-F1
#
_entry.id   AF-A0A4P9C8T1-F1
#
_cell.length_a   1.000
_cell.length_b   1.000
_cell.length_c   1.000
_cell.angle_alpha   90.00
_cell.angle_beta   90.00
_cell.angle_gamma   90.00
#
_symmetry.space_group_name_H-M   'P 1'
#
loop_
_entity.id
_entity.type
_entity.pdbx_description
1 polymer ?
#
loop_
_entity_poly.entity_id
_entity_poly.type
_entity_poly.pdbx_seq_one_letter_code
_entity_poly.pdbx_strand_id
1 'polypeptide(L)'
;MCAACGVLNGGADWLERAGNPEGIGSEEGTTTRKAERQKLIGMINILLKPSRAKLCDFDTKLVIKGPTGQTKIADDLAHVWVMADMIGLRQVDPLDEEYLDAIGF
;
A
#
# COMPACT_ATOMS: atom_id res chain seq x y z
N MET A 1 -8.11 1.20 14.64
CA MET A 1 -7.57 2.58 14.49
C MET A 1 -7.86 3.01 13.05
N CYS A 2 -8.52 4.14 12.81
CA CYS A 2 -8.86 4.59 11.45
C CYS A 2 -7.65 5.23 10.75
N ALA A 3 -7.71 5.39 9.42
CA ALA A 3 -6.61 5.94 8.62
C ALA A 3 -6.12 7.32 9.12
N ALA A 4 -7.04 8.20 9.54
CA ALA A 4 -6.70 9.52 10.09
C ALA A 4 -5.88 9.43 11.39
N CYS A 5 -6.21 8.50 12.30
CA CYS A 5 -5.44 8.31 13.52
C CYS A 5 -4.04 7.72 13.26
N GLY A 6 -3.85 6.96 12.18
CA GLY A 6 -2.53 6.47 11.76
C GLY A 6 -1.60 7.62 11.34
N VAL A 7 -2.11 8.53 10.51
CA VAL A 7 -1.36 9.71 10.02
C VAL A 7 -1.04 10.69 11.15
N LEU A 8 -2.00 10.95 12.04
CA LEU A 8 -1.84 11.97 13.09
C LEU A 8 -1.00 11.51 14.29
N ASN A 9 -0.94 10.21 14.57
CA ASN A 9 -0.31 9.70 15.79
C ASN A 9 1.09 9.09 15.56
N GLY A 10 1.62 9.11 14.34
CA GLY A 10 2.83 8.37 13.99
C GLY A 10 2.75 6.89 14.40
N GLY A 11 1.52 6.35 14.43
CA GLY A 11 1.20 5.07 15.04
C GLY A 11 1.75 3.91 14.23
N ALA A 12 1.86 2.73 14.87
CA ALA A 12 2.36 1.52 14.24
C ALA A 12 1.77 1.35 12.84
N ASP A 13 2.65 1.45 11.85
CA ASP A 13 2.30 1.35 10.44
C ASP A 13 1.56 0.02 10.23
N TRP A 14 0.53 0.02 9.39
CA TRP A 14 -0.34 -1.15 9.21
C TRP A 14 0.47 -2.40 8.77
N LEU A 15 1.63 -2.15 8.16
CA LEU A 15 2.62 -3.12 7.73
C LEU A 15 3.45 -3.72 8.89
N GLU A 16 3.62 -2.98 9.99
CA GLU A 16 4.44 -3.35 11.15
C GLU A 16 3.71 -4.24 12.16
N ARG A 17 2.36 -4.31 12.09
CA ARG A 17 1.57 -5.17 12.98
C ARG A 17 1.51 -6.64 12.54
N ALA A 18 2.00 -6.97 11.34
CA ALA A 18 2.09 -8.35 10.88
C ALA A 18 3.15 -9.14 11.69
N GLY A 19 2.74 -10.20 12.37
CA GLY A 19 3.59 -11.05 13.23
C GLY A 19 3.46 -10.79 14.74
N ASN A 20 2.85 -9.65 15.12
CA ASN A 20 2.15 -9.31 16.36
C ASN A 20 2.87 -9.30 17.74
N PRO A 21 2.43 -8.41 18.67
CA PRO A 21 2.39 -8.71 20.11
C PRO A 21 0.99 -9.12 20.68
N GLU A 22 -0.14 -8.43 20.40
CA GLU A 22 -1.56 -8.86 20.62
C GLU A 22 -2.56 -8.25 19.57
N GLY A 23 -2.82 -8.97 18.47
CA GLY A 23 -3.52 -8.50 17.27
C GLY A 23 -3.31 -9.44 16.07
N ILE A 24 -4.40 -9.98 15.54
CA ILE A 24 -4.59 -10.99 14.47
C ILE A 24 -3.31 -11.57 13.85
N GLY A 25 -3.00 -12.83 14.22
CA GLY A 25 -1.97 -13.67 13.58
C GLY A 25 -0.98 -14.33 14.54
N SER A 26 -1.40 -14.70 15.75
CA SER A 26 -0.54 -15.32 16.77
C SER A 26 -0.75 -16.84 16.83
N GLU A 27 -0.28 -17.56 15.82
CA GLU A 27 -0.01 -19.00 15.96
C GLU A 27 1.39 -19.30 15.42
N GLU A 28 2.18 -20.09 16.13
CA GLU A 28 3.54 -20.48 15.71
C GLU A 28 3.47 -21.20 14.35
N GLY A 29 3.99 -20.56 13.30
CA GLY A 29 3.79 -20.95 11.89
C GLY A 29 3.07 -19.89 11.03
N THR A 30 2.58 -18.82 11.65
CA THR A 30 1.88 -17.71 10.98
C THR A 30 2.81 -16.86 10.12
N THR A 31 2.31 -16.45 8.96
CA THR A 31 2.96 -15.63 7.93
C THR A 31 3.97 -14.62 8.48
N THR A 32 5.23 -14.67 8.01
CA THR A 32 6.26 -13.71 8.42
C THR A 32 5.82 -12.26 8.10
N ARG A 33 6.28 -11.28 8.90
CA ARG A 33 6.05 -9.84 8.63
C ARG A 33 6.33 -9.46 7.18
N LYS A 34 7.40 -10.03 6.60
CA LYS A 34 7.75 -9.84 5.20
C LYS A 34 6.68 -10.37 4.25
N ALA A 35 6.14 -11.55 4.50
CA ALA A 35 5.11 -12.16 3.65
C ALA A 35 3.78 -11.40 3.71
N GLU A 36 3.34 -10.93 4.89
CA GLU A 36 2.16 -10.06 4.99
C GLU A 36 2.37 -8.72 4.28
N ARG A 37 3.56 -8.12 4.45
CA ARG A 37 3.95 -6.91 3.72
C ARG A 37 3.87 -7.11 2.20
N GLN A 38 4.38 -8.23 1.69
CA GLN A 38 4.28 -8.56 0.26
C GLN A 38 2.83 -8.78 -0.19
N LYS A 39 1.99 -9.39 0.64
CA LYS A 39 0.55 -9.58 0.38
C LYS A 39 -0.16 -8.23 0.26
N LEU A 40 0.06 -7.32 1.20
CA LEU A 40 -0.51 -5.96 1.16
C LEU A 40 -0.03 -5.17 -0.07
N ILE A 41 1.26 -5.25 -0.40
CA ILE A 41 1.81 -4.66 -1.64
C ILE A 41 1.12 -5.25 -2.88
N GLY A 42 0.86 -6.56 -2.89
CA GLY A 42 0.11 -7.23 -3.95
C GLY A 42 -1.30 -6.66 -4.12
N MET A 43 -2.05 -6.52 -3.02
CA MET A 43 -3.39 -5.94 -3.02
C MET A 43 -3.40 -4.49 -3.53
N ILE A 44 -2.46 -3.67 -3.07
CA ILE A 44 -2.36 -2.28 -3.53
C ILE A 44 -2.00 -2.20 -5.01
N ASN A 45 -1.13 -3.07 -5.51
CA ASN A 45 -0.78 -3.08 -6.93
C ASN A 45 -1.96 -3.45 -7.85
N ILE A 46 -2.98 -4.16 -7.34
CA ILE A 46 -4.24 -4.35 -8.08
C ILE A 46 -4.93 -3.00 -8.25
N LEU A 47 -5.05 -2.24 -7.17
CA LEU A 47 -5.63 -0.89 -7.20
C LEU A 47 -4.80 0.04 -8.09
N LEU A 48 -3.48 0.06 -7.97
CA LEU A 48 -2.64 0.98 -8.78
C LEU A 48 -2.64 0.69 -10.30
N LYS A 49 -3.18 -0.45 -10.75
CA LYS A 49 -3.15 -0.89 -12.14
C LYS A 49 -3.64 0.17 -13.16
N PRO A 50 -4.76 0.89 -12.96
CA PRO A 50 -5.23 1.89 -13.92
C PRO A 50 -4.28 3.09 -14.05
N SER A 51 -3.62 3.49 -12.96
CA SER A 51 -2.63 4.58 -12.94
C SER A 51 -1.29 4.22 -13.60
N ARG A 52 -1.08 2.92 -13.89
CA ARG A 52 0.20 2.31 -14.31
C ARG A 52 1.36 2.55 -13.33
N ALA A 53 1.07 2.97 -12.10
CA ALA A 53 2.03 3.02 -11.02
C ALA A 53 2.21 1.62 -10.42
N LYS A 54 3.39 1.36 -9.86
CA LYS A 54 3.69 0.11 -9.17
C LYS A 54 4.37 0.38 -7.83
N LEU A 55 3.82 -0.19 -6.78
CA LEU A 55 4.40 -0.21 -5.44
C LEU A 55 5.45 -1.33 -5.33
N CYS A 56 6.60 -1.03 -4.76
CA CYS A 56 7.70 -1.94 -4.52
C CYS A 56 8.16 -1.82 -3.06
N ASP A 57 8.61 -2.93 -2.52
CA ASP A 57 9.22 -2.99 -1.20
C ASP A 57 10.66 -2.46 -1.24
N PHE A 58 11.02 -1.64 -0.26
CA PHE A 58 12.38 -1.13 -0.05
C PHE A 58 12.74 -1.13 1.43
N ASP A 59 12.92 -2.33 1.98
CA ASP A 59 13.26 -2.56 3.38
C ASP A 59 12.23 -1.90 4.33
N THR A 60 12.60 -0.82 5.03
CA THR A 60 11.70 -0.07 5.92
C THR A 60 10.77 0.89 5.19
N LYS A 61 10.99 1.16 3.90
CA LYS A 61 10.22 2.14 3.10
C LYS A 61 9.51 1.48 1.93
N LEU A 62 8.56 2.20 1.35
CA LEU A 62 7.90 1.81 0.12
C LEU A 62 8.37 2.71 -1.02
N VAL A 63 8.40 2.17 -2.23
CA VAL A 63 8.75 2.93 -3.44
C VAL A 63 7.65 2.77 -4.46
N ILE A 64 7.14 3.88 -4.98
CA ILE A 64 6.24 3.90 -6.13
C ILE A 64 7.05 4.20 -7.38
N LYS A 65 6.86 3.39 -8.41
CA LYS A 65 7.41 3.58 -9.75
C LYS A 65 6.29 3.97 -10.70
N GLY A 66 6.44 5.11 -11.37
CA GLY A 66 5.54 5.56 -12.42
C GLY A 66 5.88 4.95 -13.79
N PRO A 67 4.98 5.06 -14.77
CA PRO A 67 5.16 4.47 -16.10
C PRO A 67 6.26 5.13 -16.93
N THR A 68 6.65 6.36 -16.59
CA THR A 68 7.73 7.10 -17.28
C THR A 68 9.10 6.92 -16.62
N GLY A 69 9.24 5.96 -15.70
CA GLY A 69 10.49 5.71 -14.96
C GLY A 69 10.72 6.61 -13.74
N GLN A 70 9.82 7.56 -13.45
CA GLN A 70 9.85 8.36 -12.22
C GLN A 70 9.63 7.48 -10.99
N THR A 71 10.30 7.78 -9.89
CA THR A 71 10.13 7.06 -8.63
C THR A 71 9.93 8.03 -7.47
N LYS A 72 9.08 7.63 -6.51
CA LYS A 72 8.89 8.33 -5.24
C LYS A 72 8.95 7.36 -4.07
N ILE A 73 9.47 7.82 -2.95
CA ILE A 73 9.48 7.08 -1.69
C ILE A 73 8.18 7.43 -0.95
N ALA A 74 7.52 6.42 -0.40
CA ALA A 74 6.40 6.55 0.52
C ALA A 74 6.83 6.01 1.89
N ASP A 75 6.55 6.78 2.93
CA ASP A 75 6.96 6.47 4.30
C ASP A 75 6.10 5.37 4.94
N ASP A 76 4.84 5.29 4.54
CA ASP A 76 3.85 4.32 5.01
C ASP A 76 2.80 4.05 3.93
N LEU A 77 1.83 3.17 4.24
CA LEU A 77 0.75 2.80 3.32
C LEU A 77 -0.19 3.97 2.99
N ALA A 78 -0.40 4.91 3.92
CA ALA A 78 -1.33 6.03 3.74
C ALA A 78 -0.77 7.05 2.72
N HIS A 79 0.55 7.26 2.74
CA HIS A 79 1.23 8.12 1.78
C HIS A 79 1.26 7.56 0.34
N VAL A 80 0.96 6.26 0.14
CA VAL A 80 1.00 5.64 -1.18
C VAL A 80 0.07 6.33 -2.17
N TRP A 81 -1.15 6.70 -1.75
CA TRP A 81 -2.14 7.30 -2.63
C TRP A 81 -1.71 8.66 -3.15
N VAL A 82 -1.24 9.53 -2.25
CA VAL A 82 -0.72 10.85 -2.62
C VAL A 82 0.48 10.73 -3.56
N MET A 83 1.39 9.79 -3.29
CA MET A 83 2.55 9.57 -4.16
C MET A 83 2.15 8.99 -5.53
N ALA A 84 1.14 8.11 -5.57
CA ALA A 84 0.62 7.53 -6.81
C ALA A 84 -0.06 8.60 -7.68
N ASP A 85 -0.87 9.48 -7.09
CA ASP A 85 -1.51 10.59 -7.81
C ASP A 85 -0.47 11.57 -8.39
N MET A 86 0.69 11.74 -7.73
CA MET A 86 1.76 12.61 -8.23
C MET A 86 2.54 12.05 -9.43
N ILE A 87 2.62 10.73 -9.61
CA ILE A 87 3.47 10.11 -10.67
C ILE A 87 2.75 9.15 -11.61
N GLY A 88 1.52 8.78 -11.28
CA GLY A 88 0.63 7.97 -12.10
C GLY A 88 0.05 8.76 -13.25
N LEU A 89 -0.59 8.05 -14.19
CA LEU A 89 -1.26 8.66 -15.34
C LEU A 89 -2.73 9.04 -15.08
N ARG A 90 -3.30 8.55 -13.98
CA ARG A 90 -4.68 8.79 -13.54
C ARG A 90 -4.69 8.84 -12.03
N GLN A 91 -5.58 9.68 -11.48
CA GLN A 91 -5.87 9.71 -10.05
C GLN A 91 -6.45 8.37 -9.60
N VAL A 92 -6.08 7.93 -8.41
CA VAL A 92 -6.61 6.71 -7.81
C VAL A 92 -7.85 7.03 -6.99
N ASP A 93 -9.03 6.80 -7.58
CA ASP A 93 -10.31 6.84 -6.86
C ASP A 93 -10.92 5.43 -6.78
N PRO A 94 -10.80 4.73 -5.64
CA PRO A 94 -11.34 3.39 -5.48
C PRO A 94 -12.88 3.34 -5.38
N LEU A 95 -13.57 4.49 -5.36
CA LEU A 95 -15.03 4.58 -5.37
C LEU A 95 -15.59 4.93 -6.75
N ASP A 96 -14.74 5.20 -7.73
CA ASP A 96 -15.13 5.46 -9.13
C ASP A 96 -15.53 4.13 -9.82
N GLU A 97 -16.72 4.09 -10.41
CA GLU A 97 -17.24 2.91 -11.11
C GLU A 97 -16.33 2.52 -12.29
N GLU A 98 -15.84 3.50 -13.06
CA GLU A 98 -14.91 3.24 -14.16
C GLU A 98 -13.60 2.63 -13.68
N TYR A 99 -13.18 3.01 -12.47
CA TYR A 99 -11.96 2.51 -11.86
C TYR A 99 -12.13 1.06 -11.42
N LEU A 100 -13.26 0.70 -10.80
CA LEU A 100 -13.61 -0.66 -10.42
C LEU A 100 -13.67 -1.59 -11.64
N ASP A 101 -14.33 -1.15 -12.72
CA ASP A 101 -14.36 -1.86 -14.00
C ASP A 101 -12.94 -2.11 -14.54
N ALA A 102 -12.05 -1.11 -14.45
CA ALA A 102 -10.67 -1.22 -14.95
C ALA A 102 -9.81 -2.24 -14.16
N ILE A 103 -10.14 -2.51 -12.90
CA ILE A 103 -9.48 -3.53 -12.08
C ILE A 103 -10.22 -4.87 -12.07
N GLY A 104 -11.41 -4.95 -12.68
CA GLY A 104 -12.19 -6.16 -12.89
C GLY A 104 -13.12 -6.51 -11.73
N PHE A 105 -13.69 -5.51 -11.07
CA PHE A 105 -14.68 -5.63 -9.99
C PHE A 105 -16.04 -5.07 -10.39
#